data_AF-A0A2W6AIJ8-F1
#
_entry.id   AF-A0A2W6AIJ8-F1
#
_cell.length_a   1.000
_cell.length_b   1.000
_cell.length_c   1.000
_cell.angle_alpha   90.00
_cell.angle_beta   90.00
_cell.angle_gamma   90.00
#
_symmetry.space_group_name_H-M   'P 1'
#
loop_
_entity.id
_entity.type
_entity.pdbx_description
1 polymer ?
#
loop_
_entity_poly.entity_id
_entity_poly.type
_entity_poly.pdbx_seq_one_letter_code
_entity_poly.pdbx_strand_id
1 'polypeptide(L)'
;MTNVTSIEGVSRRETDRVRRAAIALIAGMLAALLAGCGASSKGPPTLSWYVFPEPSGSFATAAKNCSAASGGKYRININLLSTASDQQRVSLV
;
A
#
# COMPACT_ATOMS: atom_id res chain seq x y z
N MET A 1 -71.59 2.32 -5.17
CA MET A 1 -70.63 3.37 -4.78
C MET A 1 -69.24 2.72 -4.79
N THR A 2 -68.30 3.39 -5.45
CA THR A 2 -67.11 2.85 -6.14
C THR A 2 -66.05 2.25 -5.23
N ASN A 3 -65.53 1.09 -5.66
CA ASN A 3 -64.45 0.33 -5.04
C ASN A 3 -63.09 0.94 -5.45
N VAL A 4 -62.19 1.16 -4.49
CA VAL A 4 -60.86 1.72 -4.74
C VAL A 4 -59.91 0.58 -5.12
N THR A 5 -59.72 0.38 -6.42
CA THR A 5 -58.67 -0.50 -6.96
C THR A 5 -57.36 0.28 -7.12
N SER A 6 -56.38 -0.11 -6.30
CA SER A 6 -54.96 -0.28 -6.64
C SER A 6 -54.21 0.92 -7.24
N ILE A 7 -53.37 1.54 -6.41
CA ILE A 7 -52.27 2.43 -6.83
C ILE A 7 -50.94 1.87 -6.29
N GLU A 8 -50.56 0.65 -6.66
CA GLU A 8 -49.26 0.04 -6.26
C GLU A 8 -48.36 -0.37 -7.45
N GLY A 9 -48.64 0.16 -8.65
CA GLY A 9 -47.98 -0.27 -9.89
C GLY A 9 -46.76 0.56 -10.33
N VAL A 10 -46.48 1.71 -9.71
CA VAL A 10 -45.38 2.59 -10.19
C VAL A 10 -44.05 2.17 -9.55
N SER A 11 -43.27 1.44 -10.35
CA SER A 11 -41.81 1.55 -10.43
C SER A 11 -40.92 0.75 -9.45
N ARG A 12 -41.20 -0.55 -9.27
CA ARG A 12 -40.17 -1.50 -8.77
C ARG A 12 -38.96 -1.63 -9.71
N ARG A 13 -39.15 -1.46 -11.02
CA ARG A 13 -38.08 -1.64 -12.02
C ARG A 13 -37.07 -0.50 -12.06
N GLU A 14 -37.49 0.72 -11.77
CA GLU A 14 -36.60 1.91 -11.80
C GLU A 14 -35.82 2.03 -10.50
N THR A 15 -36.47 1.76 -9.37
CA THR A 15 -35.82 1.64 -8.06
C THR A 15 -34.78 0.51 -8.04
N ASP A 16 -35.04 -0.63 -8.69
CA ASP A 16 -34.05 -1.69 -8.86
C ASP A 16 -32.85 -1.28 -9.74
N ARG A 17 -33.07 -0.49 -10.79
CA ARG A 17 -31.98 0.02 -11.65
C ARG A 17 -31.10 1.02 -10.90
N VAL A 18 -31.71 1.95 -10.17
CA VAL A 18 -31.00 2.95 -9.35
C VAL A 18 -30.21 2.27 -8.23
N ARG A 19 -30.82 1.27 -7.57
CA ARG A 19 -30.16 0.49 -6.53
C ARG A 19 -28.98 -0.33 -7.07
N ARG A 20 -29.10 -0.94 -8.25
CA ARG A 20 -27.99 -1.64 -8.91
C ARG A 20 -26.85 -0.69 -9.30
N ALA A 21 -27.18 0.50 -9.81
CA ALA A 21 -26.19 1.52 -10.12
C ALA A 21 -25.46 2.02 -8.88
N ALA A 22 -26.18 2.26 -7.78
CA ALA A 22 -25.57 2.65 -6.50
C ALA A 22 -24.64 1.58 -5.93
N ILE A 23 -25.05 0.31 -5.97
CA ILE A 23 -24.20 -0.82 -5.53
C ILE A 23 -22.93 -0.91 -6.40
N ALA A 24 -23.05 -0.76 -7.72
CA ALA A 24 -21.91 -0.78 -8.63
C ALA A 24 -20.92 0.36 -8.36
N LEU A 25 -21.42 1.56 -8.07
CA LEU A 25 -20.58 2.71 -7.71
C LEU A 25 -19.83 2.50 -6.39
N ILE A 26 -20.53 2.02 -5.36
CA ILE A 26 -19.93 1.73 -4.06
C ILE A 26 -18.86 0.63 -4.18
N ALA A 27 -19.17 -0.45 -4.92
CA ALA A 27 -18.22 -1.53 -5.17
C ALA A 27 -16.99 -1.04 -5.95
N GLY A 28 -17.18 -0.16 -6.94
CA GLY A 28 -16.07 0.46 -7.68
C GLY A 28 -15.19 1.34 -6.80
N MET A 29 -15.78 2.13 -5.91
CA MET A 29 -15.05 2.98 -4.95
C MET A 29 -14.23 2.15 -3.95
N LEU A 30 -14.82 1.07 -3.42
CA LEU A 30 -14.13 0.13 -2.54
C LEU A 30 -12.96 -0.58 -3.25
N ALA A 31 -13.16 -1.01 -4.49
CA ALA A 31 -12.10 -1.62 -5.29
C ALA A 31 -10.92 -0.65 -5.54
N ALA A 32 -11.21 0.64 -5.77
CA ALA A 32 -10.19 1.67 -5.93
C ALA A 32 -9.38 1.91 -4.64
N LEU A 33 -10.03 1.91 -3.47
CA LEU A 33 -9.36 2.03 -2.18
C LEU A 33 -8.46 0.81 -1.88
N LEU A 34 -8.90 -0.39 -2.24
CA LEU A 34 -8.12 -1.62 -2.08
C LEU A 34 -6.90 -1.69 -3.01
N ALA A 35 -7.01 -1.15 -4.23
CA ALA A 35 -5.89 -1.10 -5.18
C ALA A 35 -4.70 -0.26 -4.66
N GLY A 36 -4.97 0.73 -3.80
CA GLY A 36 -3.92 1.54 -3.16
C GLY A 36 -3.21 0.87 -1.99
N CYS A 37 -3.79 -0.18 -1.39
CA CYS A 37 -3.28 -0.82 -0.18
C CYS A 37 -2.28 -1.97 -0.46
N GLY A 38 -1.95 -2.24 -1.72
CA GLY A 38 -1.21 -3.46 -2.06
C GLY A 38 -0.59 -3.50 -3.44
N ALA A 39 -0.23 -2.35 -4.02
CA ALA A 39 0.63 -2.33 -5.20
C ALA A 39 2.08 -2.69 -4.79
N SER A 40 2.30 -3.94 -4.37
CA SER A 40 3.64 -4.46 -4.16
C SER A 40 4.36 -4.43 -5.51
N SER A 41 5.44 -3.65 -5.57
CA SER A 41 6.41 -3.64 -6.67
C SER A 41 6.70 -5.09 -7.09
N LYS A 42 6.54 -5.42 -8.37
CA LYS A 42 6.88 -6.76 -8.90
C LYS A 42 8.40 -6.96 -8.79
N GLY A 43 8.86 -7.51 -7.67
CA GLY A 43 10.26 -7.76 -7.40
C GLY A 43 10.56 -7.88 -5.91
N PRO A 44 11.76 -8.37 -5.54
CA PRO A 44 12.13 -8.46 -4.14
C PRO A 44 12.31 -7.06 -3.52
N PRO A 45 11.85 -6.86 -2.28
CA PRO A 45 11.98 -5.58 -1.59
C PRO A 45 13.45 -5.19 -1.40
N THR A 46 13.71 -3.88 -1.46
CA THR A 46 15.00 -3.32 -1.06
C THR A 46 14.92 -2.84 0.39
N LEU A 47 15.82 -3.35 1.23
CA LEU A 47 15.98 -2.94 2.62
C LEU A 47 17.05 -1.84 2.68
N SER A 48 16.64 -0.61 2.98
CA SER A 48 17.55 0.50 3.21
C SER A 48 18.08 0.45 4.65
N TRP A 49 19.38 0.19 4.80
CA TRP A 49 20.06 0.11 6.08
C TRP A 49 20.93 1.35 6.29
N TYR A 50 20.58 2.18 7.26
CA TYR A 50 21.28 3.42 7.57
C TYR A 50 22.29 3.19 8.71
N VAL A 51 23.57 3.39 8.43
CA VAL A 51 24.67 3.14 9.39
C VAL A 51 25.78 4.15 9.25
N PHE A 52 26.55 4.36 10.30
CA PHE A 52 27.79 5.14 10.19
C PHE A 52 28.81 4.43 9.28
N PRO A 53 29.75 5.17 8.65
CA PRO A 53 30.84 4.61 7.88
C PRO A 53 31.79 3.82 8.79
N GLU A 54 31.58 2.51 8.82
CA GLU A 54 32.40 1.57 9.59
C GLU A 54 33.71 1.26 8.82
N PRO A 55 34.89 1.44 9.43
CA PRO A 55 36.16 1.41 8.72
C PRO A 55 36.64 0.01 8.32
N SER A 56 36.23 -1.05 9.01
CA SER A 56 36.66 -2.43 8.73
C SER A 56 35.95 -3.08 7.55
N GLY A 57 34.87 -2.49 7.03
CA GLY A 57 34.08 -3.06 5.93
C GLY A 57 33.24 -4.27 6.35
N SER A 58 33.11 -4.51 7.65
CA SER A 58 32.32 -5.63 8.20
C SER A 58 30.85 -5.53 7.79
N PHE A 59 30.29 -4.32 7.77
CA PHE A 59 28.90 -4.07 7.39
C PHE A 59 28.65 -4.35 5.91
N ALA A 60 29.57 -3.94 5.03
CA ALA A 60 29.48 -4.24 3.60
C ALA A 60 29.53 -5.76 3.35
N THR A 61 30.43 -6.45 4.07
CA THR A 61 30.56 -7.91 3.99
C THR A 61 29.31 -8.61 4.49
N ALA A 62 28.77 -8.19 5.64
CA ALA A 62 27.54 -8.74 6.20
C ALA A 62 26.35 -8.52 5.25
N ALA A 63 26.17 -7.31 4.72
CA ALA A 63 25.07 -7.01 3.78
C ALA A 63 25.17 -7.84 2.50
N LYS A 64 26.38 -8.05 1.97
CA LYS A 64 26.62 -8.93 0.81
C LYS A 64 26.26 -10.37 1.13
N ASN A 65 26.76 -10.92 2.24
CA ASN A 65 26.52 -12.29 2.64
C ASN A 65 25.04 -12.57 2.90
N CYS A 66 24.36 -11.67 3.62
CA CYS A 66 22.92 -11.76 3.88
C CYS A 66 22.11 -11.64 2.58
N SER A 67 22.46 -10.72 1.68
CA SER A 67 21.78 -10.60 0.39
C SER A 67 21.93 -11.87 -0.45
N ALA A 68 23.11 -12.49 -0.48
CA ALA A 68 23.34 -13.76 -1.17
C ALA A 68 22.57 -14.92 -0.53
N ALA A 69 22.64 -15.05 0.80
CA ALA A 69 21.94 -16.09 1.57
C ALA A 69 20.41 -15.97 1.49
N SER A 70 19.89 -14.77 1.21
CA SER A 70 18.44 -14.54 1.06
C SER A 70 17.83 -15.26 -0.16
N GLY A 71 18.65 -15.70 -1.12
CA GLY A 71 18.16 -16.34 -2.35
C GLY A 71 17.30 -15.40 -3.20
N GLY A 72 17.55 -14.09 -3.13
CA GLY A 72 16.78 -13.08 -3.85
C GLY A 72 15.46 -12.69 -3.19
N LYS A 73 15.22 -13.06 -1.92
CA LYS A 73 14.05 -12.61 -1.16
C LYS A 73 14.06 -11.11 -0.86
N TYR A 74 15.24 -10.50 -0.79
CA TYR A 74 15.41 -9.06 -0.60
C TYR A 74 16.79 -8.62 -1.11
N ARG A 75 16.99 -7.30 -1.23
CA ARG A 75 18.31 -6.69 -1.47
C ARG A 75 18.60 -5.69 -0.36
N ILE A 76 19.85 -5.62 0.12
CA ILE A 76 20.24 -4.62 1.13
C ILE A 76 20.92 -3.43 0.42
N ASN A 77 20.50 -2.22 0.74
CA ASN A 77 21.14 -0.97 0.34
C ASN A 77 21.69 -0.26 1.58
N ILE A 78 23.02 -0.16 1.70
CA ILE A 78 23.67 0.55 2.81
C ILE A 78 23.71 2.05 2.48
N ASN A 79 23.08 2.83 3.36
CA ASN A 79 23.11 4.28 3.32
C ASN A 79 23.99 4.77 4.47
N LEU A 80 25.14 5.35 4.13
CA LEU A 80 26.07 5.83 5.14
C LEU A 80 25.59 7.16 5.72
N LEU A 81 25.33 7.16 7.03
CA LEU A 81 25.04 8.38 7.79
C LEU A 81 26.35 9.08 8.14
N SER A 82 26.32 10.41 8.12
CA SER A 82 27.41 11.22 8.66
C SER A 82 27.72 10.82 10.11
N THR A 83 29.00 10.81 10.46
CA THR A 83 29.49 10.52 11.81
C THR A 83 29.22 11.64 12.81
N ALA A 84 28.84 12.83 12.33
CA ALA A 84 28.40 13.93 13.18
C ALA A 84 27.02 13.63 13.76
N SER A 85 26.94 13.39 15.08
CA SER A 85 25.70 13.12 15.80
C SER A 85 24.66 14.24 15.67
N ASP A 86 25.09 15.47 15.38
CA ASP A 86 24.22 16.63 15.14
C ASP A 86 23.38 16.46 13.85
N GLN A 87 23.91 15.79 12.83
CA GLN A 87 23.19 15.52 11.58
C GLN A 87 22.25 14.32 11.67
N GLN A 88 22.30 13.57 12.77
CA GLN A 88 21.36 12.49 13.06
C GLN A 88 20.13 12.98 13.84
N ARG A 89 20.13 14.26 14.31
CA ARG A 89 19.03 14.90 15.06
C ARG A 89 18.30 16.01 14.30
N VAL A 90 18.28 16.00 12.97
CA VAL A 90 17.33 16.81 12.20
C VAL A 90 15.99 16.09 12.06
N SER A 91 15.36 15.84 13.21
CA SER A 91 13.93 15.57 13.30
C SER A 91 13.41 16.43 14.44
N LEU A 92 12.42 17.28 14.15
CA LEU A 92 11.73 18.27 15.00
C LEU A 92 12.27 19.72 14.99
N VAL A 93 12.13 20.38 13.84
CA VAL A 93 11.50 21.72 13.77
C VAL A 93 10.49 21.72 12.63
#